data_AF-A0A502WSV4-F1
#
_entry.id   AF-A0A502WSV4-F1
#
_cell.length_a   1.000
_cell.length_b   1.000
_cell.length_c   1.000
_cell.angle_alpha   90.00
_cell.angle_beta   90.00
_cell.angle_gamma   90.00
#
_symmetry.space_group_name_H-M   'P 1'
#
loop_
_entity.id
_entity.type
_entity.pdbx_description
1 polymer ?
#
loop_
_entity_poly.entity_id
_entity_poly.type
_entity_poly.pdbx_seq_one_letter_code
_entity_poly.pdbx_strand_id
1 'polypeptide(L)'
;MSLQKLAQSIQSLILCSMRSGKIPFRFDIADLLARARRQVDGRLGDVTINLPFISIAVSPNDRERKVARELVIRLRDRRILSAWECCDGCIDNALKSLGEIRQTLVDKRVELADLQDGPLYLLLDAMALGIRQFMTFEELLRRDENAPLHPRFGEFYRPPDTRQAYFDALEVLRGHLNRCLGQIATIAKMPMADEGVIADYQGPWQLEAYQEPPALPSPDS
;
A
#
# COMPACT_ATOMS: atom_id res chain seq x y z
N MET A 1 24.11 -21.27 21.51
CA MET A 1 23.98 -20.49 20.25
C MET A 1 24.86 -19.26 20.40
N SER A 2 25.92 -19.12 19.60
CA SER A 2 26.98 -18.11 19.84
C SER A 2 26.47 -16.68 19.59
N LEU A 3 26.85 -15.74 20.48
CA LEU A 3 26.61 -14.29 20.35
C LEU A 3 27.04 -13.74 18.98
N GLN A 4 28.04 -14.36 18.32
CA GLN A 4 28.46 -13.99 16.95
C GLN A 4 27.42 -14.33 15.88
N LYS A 5 26.64 -15.43 16.02
CA LYS A 5 25.55 -15.76 15.08
C LYS A 5 24.35 -14.82 15.23
N LEU A 6 24.15 -14.31 16.45
CA LEU A 6 23.12 -13.32 16.76
C LEU A 6 23.50 -11.94 16.21
N ALA A 7 24.77 -11.52 16.38
CA ALA A 7 25.30 -10.31 15.76
C ALA A 7 25.28 -10.37 14.22
N GLN A 8 25.67 -11.50 13.61
CA GLN A 8 25.57 -11.67 12.15
C GLN A 8 24.12 -11.70 11.65
N SER A 9 23.17 -12.29 12.39
CA SER A 9 21.75 -12.25 12.01
C SER A 9 21.18 -10.84 12.12
N ILE A 10 21.53 -10.09 13.17
CA ILE A 10 21.13 -8.69 13.34
C ILE A 10 21.77 -7.81 12.27
N GLN A 11 23.04 -8.03 11.94
CA GLN A 11 23.75 -7.28 10.90
C GLN A 11 23.21 -7.62 9.50
N SER A 12 22.81 -8.88 9.25
CA SER A 12 22.13 -9.29 8.02
C SER A 12 20.69 -8.78 7.93
N LEU A 13 20.00 -8.60 9.07
CA LEU A 13 18.69 -7.91 9.16
C LEU A 13 18.82 -6.42 8.87
N ILE A 14 19.88 -5.77 9.37
CA ILE A 14 20.20 -4.36 9.12
C ILE A 14 20.62 -4.13 7.66
N LEU A 15 21.37 -5.08 7.06
CA LEU A 15 21.72 -5.05 5.63
C LEU A 15 20.53 -5.37 4.69
N CYS A 16 19.46 -5.98 5.20
CA CYS A 16 18.24 -6.27 4.43
C CYS A 16 17.31 -5.05 4.33
N SER A 17 17.46 -4.06 5.22
CA SER A 17 16.72 -2.79 5.15
C SER A 17 17.53 -1.76 4.35
N MET A 18 17.58 -1.94 3.03
CA MET A 18 18.16 -0.94 2.12
C MET A 18 17.17 0.23 1.91
N ARG A 19 16.78 0.91 2.99
CA ARG A 19 15.80 2.00 2.95
C ARG A 19 16.46 3.29 3.38
N SER A 20 16.39 4.32 2.55
CA SER A 20 16.95 5.63 2.87
C SER A 20 15.98 6.53 3.63
N GLY A 21 14.69 6.14 3.67
CA GLY A 21 13.60 6.94 4.25
C GLY A 21 13.15 8.09 3.35
N LYS A 22 13.70 8.22 2.14
CA LYS A 22 13.26 9.21 1.15
C LYS A 22 11.88 8.85 0.61
N ILE A 23 11.14 9.88 0.22
CA ILE A 23 9.84 9.75 -0.44
C ILE A 23 10.04 10.14 -1.91
N PRO A 24 10.24 9.18 -2.82
CA PRO A 24 10.59 9.47 -4.21
C PRO A 24 9.40 9.95 -5.04
N PHE A 25 8.17 9.70 -4.59
CA PHE A 25 6.94 10.23 -5.17
C PHE A 25 5.88 10.41 -4.09
N ARG A 26 4.88 11.26 -4.37
CA ARG A 26 3.74 11.50 -3.48
C ARG A 26 2.44 11.05 -4.13
N PHE A 27 1.57 10.42 -3.35
CA PHE A 27 0.26 9.99 -3.82
C PHE A 27 -0.66 11.19 -4.05
N ASP A 28 -1.23 11.28 -5.24
CA ASP A 28 -2.37 12.16 -5.51
C ASP A 28 -3.67 11.42 -5.22
N ILE A 29 -4.40 11.87 -4.20
CA ILE A 29 -5.66 11.25 -3.77
C ILE A 29 -6.81 12.27 -3.69
N ALA A 30 -6.67 13.45 -4.29
CA ALA A 30 -7.62 14.55 -4.15
C ALA A 30 -9.06 14.12 -4.51
N ASP A 31 -9.23 13.46 -5.66
CA ASP A 31 -10.53 12.95 -6.13
C ASP A 31 -11.12 11.88 -5.20
N LEU A 32 -10.26 11.06 -4.60
CA LEU A 32 -10.68 10.03 -3.65
C LEU A 32 -11.22 10.68 -2.36
N LEU A 33 -10.52 11.69 -1.85
CA LEU A 33 -10.96 12.44 -0.67
C LEU A 33 -12.24 13.24 -0.94
N ALA A 34 -12.39 13.81 -2.13
CA ALA A 34 -13.61 14.50 -2.54
C ALA A 34 -14.83 13.55 -2.62
N ARG A 35 -14.63 12.30 -3.07
CA ARG A 35 -15.68 11.26 -3.00
C ARG A 35 -15.97 10.83 -1.57
N ALA A 36 -14.94 10.60 -0.77
CA ALA A 36 -15.07 10.20 0.64
C ALA A 36 -15.90 11.22 1.44
N ARG A 37 -15.65 12.53 1.26
CA ARG A 37 -16.42 13.59 1.93
C ARG A 37 -17.90 13.58 1.57
N ARG A 38 -18.24 13.36 0.29
CA ARG A 38 -19.64 13.26 -0.17
C ARG A 38 -20.41 12.09 0.46
N GLN A 39 -19.72 11.05 0.92
CA GLN A 39 -20.35 9.90 1.56
C GLN A 39 -20.73 10.16 3.04
N VAL A 40 -20.25 11.25 3.64
CA VAL A 40 -20.38 11.55 5.08
C VAL A 40 -21.59 12.43 5.41
N ASP A 41 -22.19 13.12 4.44
CA ASP A 41 -23.24 14.11 4.70
C ASP A 41 -24.40 13.53 5.53
N GLY A 42 -24.42 13.90 6.82
CA GLY A 42 -25.51 13.68 7.77
C GLY A 42 -25.66 12.28 8.36
N ARG A 43 -24.73 11.33 8.16
CA ARG A 43 -24.89 9.95 8.64
C ARG A 43 -24.09 9.66 9.91
N LEU A 44 -24.78 9.20 10.96
CA LEU A 44 -24.15 8.56 12.11
C LEU A 44 -23.62 7.18 11.68
N GLY A 45 -22.31 7.06 11.52
CA GLY A 45 -21.64 5.80 11.18
C GLY A 45 -21.38 4.93 12.40
N ASP A 46 -21.39 3.61 12.23
CA ASP A 46 -20.99 2.66 13.29
C ASP A 46 -19.49 2.35 13.28
N VAL A 47 -18.77 2.72 12.20
CA VAL A 47 -17.33 2.55 12.04
C VAL A 47 -16.69 3.86 11.58
N THR A 48 -15.56 4.23 12.17
CA THR A 48 -14.74 5.35 11.69
C THR A 48 -13.63 4.83 10.78
N ILE A 49 -13.59 5.30 9.54
CA ILE A 49 -12.49 5.07 8.60
C ILE A 49 -11.59 6.30 8.60
N ASN A 50 -10.29 6.07 8.74
CA ASN A 50 -9.28 7.11 8.67
C ASN A 50 -8.58 7.05 7.31
N LEU A 51 -8.65 8.14 6.56
CA LEU A 51 -7.88 8.36 5.34
C LEU A 51 -6.83 9.45 5.61
N PRO A 52 -5.86 9.67 4.72
CA PRO A 52 -5.00 10.85 4.85
C PRO A 52 -5.85 12.12 4.87
N PHE A 53 -5.55 13.03 5.80
CA PHE A 53 -6.20 14.32 6.01
C PHE A 53 -7.66 14.32 6.50
N ILE A 54 -8.38 13.21 6.45
CA ILE A 54 -9.80 13.15 6.88
C ILE A 54 -10.13 11.87 7.65
N SER A 55 -11.09 11.98 8.55
CA SER A 55 -11.75 10.83 9.19
C SER A 55 -13.23 10.88 8.87
N ILE A 56 -13.79 9.73 8.50
CA ILE A 56 -15.18 9.61 8.06
C ILE A 56 -15.91 8.55 8.88
N ALA A 57 -17.14 8.84 9.31
CA ALA A 57 -18.02 7.87 9.96
C ALA A 57 -18.87 7.20 8.89
N VAL A 58 -18.85 5.87 8.83
CA VAL A 58 -19.53 5.06 7.82
C VAL A 58 -20.26 3.88 8.45
N SER A 59 -21.23 3.32 7.72
CA SER A 59 -21.97 2.14 8.14
C SER A 59 -21.92 1.04 7.08
N PRO A 60 -20.89 0.16 7.09
CA PRO A 60 -20.77 -0.91 6.11
C PRO A 60 -21.84 -1.98 6.30
N ASN A 61 -22.42 -2.43 5.20
CA ASN A 61 -23.44 -3.48 5.19
C ASN A 61 -22.83 -4.90 5.36
N ASP A 62 -23.68 -5.91 5.55
CA ASP A 62 -23.21 -7.29 5.79
C ASP A 62 -22.41 -7.87 4.62
N ARG A 63 -22.72 -7.48 3.38
CA ARG A 63 -21.98 -7.91 2.19
C ARG A 63 -20.59 -7.31 2.17
N GLU A 64 -20.45 -6.01 2.44
CA GLU A 64 -19.15 -5.36 2.60
C GLU A 64 -18.34 -6.00 3.72
N ARG A 65 -18.95 -6.29 4.87
CA ARG A 65 -18.23 -6.98 5.97
C ARG A 65 -17.75 -8.36 5.56
N LYS A 66 -18.56 -9.12 4.82
CA LYS A 66 -18.17 -10.44 4.30
C LYS A 66 -16.97 -10.32 3.34
N VAL A 67 -17.02 -9.39 2.40
CA VAL A 67 -15.93 -9.16 1.44
C VAL A 67 -14.67 -8.65 2.16
N ALA A 68 -14.82 -7.75 3.14
CA ALA A 68 -13.72 -7.22 3.95
C ALA A 68 -12.99 -8.34 4.71
N ARG A 69 -13.73 -9.27 5.34
CA ARG A 69 -13.12 -10.44 6.01
C ARG A 69 -12.27 -11.26 5.06
N GLU A 70 -12.80 -11.53 3.87
CA GLU A 70 -12.08 -12.29 2.85
C GLU A 70 -10.82 -11.57 2.37
N LEU A 71 -10.88 -10.24 2.20
CA LEU A 71 -9.73 -9.42 1.83
C LEU A 71 -8.64 -9.45 2.89
N VAL A 72 -9.00 -9.30 4.18
CA VAL A 72 -8.04 -9.37 5.28
C VAL A 72 -7.31 -10.72 5.27
N ILE A 73 -8.05 -11.81 5.14
CA ILE A 73 -7.47 -13.17 5.09
C ILE A 73 -6.55 -13.34 3.87
N ARG A 74 -6.98 -12.92 2.68
CA ARG A 74 -6.23 -13.12 1.44
C ARG A 74 -4.99 -12.22 1.33
N LEU A 75 -5.07 -11.00 1.85
CA LEU A 75 -4.03 -9.99 1.65
C LEU A 75 -2.96 -10.03 2.75
N ARG A 76 -3.28 -10.40 4.00
CA ARG A 76 -2.31 -10.39 5.11
C ARG A 76 -1.05 -11.21 4.82
N ASP A 77 -1.19 -12.33 4.11
CA ASP A 77 -0.09 -13.27 3.86
C ASP A 77 0.60 -12.98 2.51
N ARG A 78 0.24 -11.90 1.81
CA ARG A 78 0.89 -11.52 0.54
C ARG A 78 2.30 -11.03 0.82
N ARG A 79 3.26 -11.59 0.08
CA ARG A 79 4.70 -11.33 0.24
C ARG A 79 5.04 -9.85 0.29
N ILE A 80 4.45 -9.02 -0.56
CA ILE A 80 4.72 -7.59 -0.54
C ILE A 80 4.29 -6.90 0.76
N LEU A 81 3.32 -7.45 1.50
CA LEU A 81 2.92 -6.88 2.79
C LEU A 81 3.70 -7.48 3.96
N SER A 82 4.29 -8.67 3.79
CA SER A 82 4.85 -9.47 4.89
C SER A 82 6.36 -9.73 4.81
N ALA A 83 7.03 -9.42 3.71
CA ALA A 83 8.46 -9.72 3.50
C ALA A 83 9.31 -8.46 3.28
N TRP A 84 10.60 -8.60 3.56
CA TRP A 84 11.66 -7.64 3.23
C TRP A 84 12.28 -7.99 1.87
N GLU A 85 12.70 -6.98 1.11
CA GLU A 85 13.39 -7.13 -0.17
C GLU A 85 14.83 -6.64 -0.06
N CYS A 86 15.75 -7.46 -0.54
CA CYS A 86 17.18 -7.17 -0.49
C CYS A 86 17.91 -7.37 -1.82
N CYS A 87 17.21 -7.79 -2.87
CA CYS A 87 17.80 -8.05 -4.18
C CYS A 87 16.80 -7.85 -5.32
N ASP A 88 17.29 -7.83 -6.57
CA ASP A 88 16.45 -7.63 -7.76
C ASP A 88 15.44 -8.77 -7.96
N GLY A 89 15.77 -10.02 -7.60
CA GLY A 89 14.77 -11.10 -7.57
C GLY A 89 13.63 -10.83 -6.58
N CYS A 90 13.85 -10.03 -5.55
CA CYS A 90 12.77 -9.57 -4.67
C CYS A 90 11.91 -8.48 -5.32
N ILE A 91 12.47 -7.66 -6.21
CA ILE A 91 11.72 -6.67 -7.02
C ILE A 91 10.72 -7.38 -7.91
N ASP A 92 11.15 -8.38 -8.69
CA ASP A 92 10.26 -9.12 -9.58
C ASP A 92 9.16 -9.87 -8.82
N ASN A 93 9.50 -10.47 -7.69
CA ASN A 93 8.53 -11.13 -6.83
C ASN A 93 7.55 -10.14 -6.18
N ALA A 94 7.99 -8.94 -5.81
CA ALA A 94 7.13 -7.87 -5.31
C ALA A 94 6.17 -7.37 -6.40
N LEU A 95 6.67 -7.15 -7.62
CA LEU A 95 5.85 -6.77 -8.78
C LEU A 95 4.82 -7.85 -9.12
N LYS A 96 5.19 -9.12 -9.09
CA LYS A 96 4.25 -10.24 -9.26
C LYS A 96 3.18 -10.22 -8.18
N SER A 97 3.58 -10.04 -6.91
CA SER A 97 2.65 -9.95 -5.79
C SER A 97 1.70 -8.75 -5.93
N LEU A 98 2.16 -7.60 -6.44
CA LEU A 98 1.30 -6.46 -6.77
C LEU A 98 0.28 -6.79 -7.85
N GLY A 99 0.68 -7.54 -8.88
CA GLY A 99 -0.25 -8.03 -9.91
C GLY A 99 -1.36 -8.90 -9.32
N GLU A 100 -1.02 -9.80 -8.41
CA GLU A 100 -1.98 -10.67 -7.71
C GLU A 100 -2.92 -9.89 -6.79
N ILE A 101 -2.40 -8.90 -6.06
CA ILE A 101 -3.22 -7.98 -5.26
C ILE A 101 -4.17 -7.21 -6.18
N ARG A 102 -3.67 -6.65 -7.28
CA ARG A 102 -4.48 -5.87 -8.23
C ARG A 102 -5.61 -6.71 -8.82
N GLN A 103 -5.35 -7.96 -9.18
CA GLN A 103 -6.39 -8.88 -9.64
C GLN A 103 -7.45 -9.10 -8.55
N THR A 104 -7.01 -9.37 -7.31
CA THR A 104 -7.92 -9.55 -6.17
C THR A 104 -8.79 -8.30 -5.94
N LEU A 105 -8.21 -7.11 -6.02
CA LEU A 105 -8.95 -5.85 -5.87
C LEU A 105 -9.99 -5.68 -6.99
N VAL A 106 -9.64 -5.99 -8.24
CA VAL A 106 -10.57 -5.94 -9.38
C VAL A 106 -11.73 -6.91 -9.16
N ASP A 107 -11.45 -8.16 -8.80
CA ASP A 107 -12.48 -9.17 -8.57
C ASP A 107 -13.46 -8.72 -7.47
N LYS A 108 -12.94 -8.15 -6.38
CA LYS A 108 -13.78 -7.65 -5.28
C LYS A 108 -14.54 -6.37 -5.61
N ARG A 109 -14.02 -5.52 -6.48
CA ARG A 109 -14.77 -4.38 -7.01
C ARG A 109 -15.92 -4.81 -7.91
N VAL A 110 -15.72 -5.85 -8.72
CA VAL A 110 -16.79 -6.46 -9.53
C VAL A 110 -17.84 -7.08 -8.61
N GLU A 111 -17.42 -7.77 -7.54
CA GLU A 111 -18.33 -8.30 -6.52
C GLU A 111 -19.10 -7.19 -5.76
N LEU A 112 -18.60 -5.95 -5.75
CA LEU A 112 -19.25 -4.79 -5.12
C LEU A 112 -19.76 -3.77 -6.15
N ALA A 113 -20.01 -4.19 -7.40
CA ALA A 113 -20.38 -3.29 -8.49
C ALA A 113 -21.68 -2.51 -8.26
N ASP A 114 -22.57 -3.02 -7.41
CA ASP A 114 -23.81 -2.37 -6.97
C ASP A 114 -23.63 -1.48 -5.71
N LEU A 115 -22.44 -1.45 -5.13
CA LEU A 115 -22.09 -0.73 -3.90
C LEU A 115 -20.86 0.18 -4.12
N GLN A 116 -20.80 0.87 -5.25
CA GLN A 116 -19.64 1.69 -5.63
C GLN A 116 -19.41 2.90 -4.70
N ASP A 117 -20.48 3.38 -4.08
CA ASP A 117 -20.43 4.44 -3.06
C ASP A 117 -20.24 3.88 -1.64
N GLY A 118 -19.96 2.59 -1.51
CA GLY A 118 -19.74 1.93 -0.23
C GLY A 118 -18.37 2.24 0.38
N PRO A 119 -18.25 2.26 1.72
CA PRO A 119 -16.98 2.47 2.41
C PRO A 119 -15.89 1.46 2.04
N LEU A 120 -16.26 0.19 1.78
CA LEU A 120 -15.27 -0.79 1.35
C LEU A 120 -14.78 -0.50 -0.07
N TYR A 121 -15.67 -0.11 -0.96
CA TYR A 121 -15.31 0.22 -2.34
C TYR A 121 -14.31 1.39 -2.39
N LEU A 122 -14.51 2.40 -1.54
CA LEU A 122 -13.59 3.52 -1.37
C LEU A 122 -12.16 3.08 -0.99
N LEU A 123 -12.03 2.12 -0.05
CA LEU A 123 -10.73 1.58 0.35
C LEU A 123 -10.09 0.73 -0.75
N LEU A 124 -10.87 -0.04 -1.51
CA LEU A 124 -10.38 -0.76 -2.69
C LEU A 124 -9.86 0.19 -3.76
N ASP A 125 -10.56 1.31 -3.97
CA ASP A 125 -10.13 2.38 -4.86
C ASP A 125 -8.83 3.03 -4.39
N ALA A 126 -8.67 3.27 -3.08
CA ALA A 126 -7.44 3.80 -2.52
C ALA A 126 -6.25 2.88 -2.81
N MET A 127 -6.38 1.59 -2.48
CA MET A 127 -5.33 0.61 -2.75
C MET A 127 -5.00 0.50 -4.24
N ALA A 128 -6.02 0.45 -5.10
CA ALA A 128 -5.83 0.35 -6.55
C ALA A 128 -5.14 1.60 -7.13
N LEU A 129 -5.49 2.79 -6.63
CA LEU A 129 -4.88 4.05 -7.02
C LEU A 129 -3.40 4.11 -6.59
N GLY A 130 -3.10 3.73 -5.36
CA GLY A 130 -1.72 3.65 -4.86
C GLY A 130 -0.86 2.71 -5.70
N ILE A 131 -1.36 1.51 -6.01
CA ILE A 131 -0.67 0.55 -6.89
C ILE A 131 -0.45 1.16 -8.28
N ARG A 132 -1.45 1.84 -8.86
CA ARG A 132 -1.34 2.46 -10.18
C ARG A 132 -0.24 3.53 -10.21
N GLN A 133 -0.23 4.44 -9.24
CA GLN A 133 0.77 5.50 -9.18
C GLN A 133 2.18 4.96 -8.95
N PHE A 134 2.32 3.94 -8.11
CA PHE A 134 3.60 3.24 -7.96
C PHE A 134 4.06 2.59 -9.26
N MET A 135 3.19 1.90 -9.99
CA MET A 135 3.54 1.28 -11.27
C MET A 135 3.94 2.35 -12.30
N THR A 136 3.25 3.49 -12.36
CA THR A 136 3.65 4.62 -13.21
C THR A 136 5.04 5.16 -12.84
N PHE A 137 5.34 5.27 -11.54
CA PHE A 137 6.68 5.63 -11.08
C PHE A 137 7.73 4.58 -11.47
N GLU A 138 7.42 3.28 -11.32
CA GLU A 138 8.29 2.17 -11.71
C GLU A 138 8.61 2.19 -13.21
N GLU A 139 7.62 2.47 -14.05
CA GLU A 139 7.78 2.62 -15.50
C GLU A 139 8.70 3.81 -15.85
N LEU A 140 8.61 4.93 -15.11
CA LEU A 140 9.52 6.07 -15.28
C LEU A 140 10.98 5.70 -14.91
N LEU A 141 11.17 4.85 -13.90
CA LEU A 141 12.48 4.33 -13.49
C LEU A 141 13.10 3.35 -14.52
N ARG A 142 12.30 2.74 -15.40
CA ARG A 142 12.74 1.74 -16.39
C ARG A 142 13.20 2.32 -17.73
N ARG A 143 13.17 3.65 -17.93
CA ARG A 143 13.65 4.26 -19.17
C ARG A 143 15.19 4.27 -19.22
N ASP A 144 15.79 3.36 -19.98
CA ASP A 144 17.14 3.49 -20.56
C ASP A 144 17.23 2.77 -21.92
N GLU A 145 17.98 3.34 -22.87
CA GLU A 145 17.81 3.14 -24.32
C GLU A 145 18.72 2.07 -24.97
N ASN A 146 19.82 1.57 -24.38
CA ASN A 146 20.73 0.62 -25.07
C ASN A 146 21.70 -0.22 -24.17
N ALA A 147 21.34 -1.41 -23.66
CA ALA A 147 22.28 -2.25 -22.88
C ALA A 147 22.36 -3.74 -23.30
N PRO A 148 23.57 -4.34 -23.46
CA PRO A 148 23.79 -5.79 -23.62
C PRO A 148 24.36 -6.51 -22.36
N LEU A 149 24.20 -7.84 -22.32
CA LEU A 149 24.43 -8.74 -21.17
C LEU A 149 25.88 -9.03 -20.74
N HIS A 150 26.09 -9.14 -19.41
CA HIS A 150 27.37 -9.48 -18.79
C HIS A 150 27.52 -11.01 -18.47
N PRO A 151 28.66 -11.68 -18.82
CA PRO A 151 28.76 -13.15 -18.87
C PRO A 151 29.33 -13.89 -17.65
N ARG A 152 29.67 -13.26 -16.51
CA ARG A 152 30.23 -13.97 -15.32
C ARG A 152 29.51 -13.73 -13.99
N PHE A 153 28.73 -12.66 -13.93
CA PHE A 153 27.79 -12.33 -12.87
C PHE A 153 26.63 -11.71 -13.63
N GLY A 154 25.51 -12.43 -13.71
CA GLY A 154 24.35 -12.03 -14.49
C GLY A 154 23.80 -10.69 -14.01
N GLU A 155 23.37 -9.89 -14.97
CA GLU A 155 23.04 -8.47 -14.89
C GLU A 155 22.20 -8.03 -13.69
N PHE A 156 22.70 -7.05 -12.95
CA PHE A 156 21.81 -6.08 -12.32
C PHE A 156 21.41 -5.06 -13.40
N TYR A 157 20.14 -5.11 -13.81
CA TYR A 157 19.60 -4.40 -14.99
C TYR A 157 19.40 -2.89 -14.77
N ARG A 158 19.63 -2.36 -13.56
CA ARG A 158 19.35 -0.94 -13.22
C ARG A 158 20.50 -0.30 -12.46
N PRO A 159 20.77 1.01 -12.67
CA PRO A 159 21.70 1.78 -11.85
C PRO A 159 21.37 1.69 -10.34
N PRO A 160 22.36 1.73 -9.42
CA PRO A 160 22.12 1.66 -7.98
C PRO A 160 21.14 2.71 -7.44
N ASP A 161 21.15 3.92 -8.01
CA ASP A 161 20.21 4.99 -7.64
C ASP A 161 18.76 4.64 -7.99
N THR A 162 18.55 3.99 -9.14
CA THR A 162 17.24 3.48 -9.58
C THR A 162 16.73 2.36 -8.66
N ARG A 163 17.64 1.51 -8.16
CA ARG A 163 17.28 0.46 -7.20
C ARG A 163 16.85 1.05 -5.86
N GLN A 164 17.59 2.03 -5.34
CA GLN A 164 17.24 2.68 -4.07
C GLN A 164 15.91 3.43 -4.19
N ALA A 165 15.70 4.15 -5.30
CA ALA A 165 14.45 4.83 -5.59
C ALA A 165 13.26 3.86 -5.67
N TYR A 166 13.45 2.67 -6.25
CA TYR A 166 12.44 1.62 -6.25
C TYR A 166 12.09 1.16 -4.84
N PHE A 167 13.08 0.82 -4.00
CA PHE A 167 12.81 0.33 -2.65
C PHE A 167 12.16 1.39 -1.76
N ASP A 168 12.61 2.64 -1.85
CA ASP A 168 12.00 3.76 -1.14
C ASP A 168 10.54 3.99 -1.59
N ALA A 169 10.25 3.87 -2.90
CA ALA A 169 8.89 3.96 -3.43
C ALA A 169 8.01 2.78 -2.99
N LEU A 170 8.57 1.58 -2.98
CA LEU A 170 7.88 0.36 -2.58
C LEU A 170 7.49 0.42 -1.11
N GLU A 171 8.35 0.99 -0.26
CA GLU A 171 8.07 1.21 1.16
C GLU A 171 6.88 2.14 1.38
N VAL A 172 6.86 3.26 0.66
CA VAL A 172 5.74 4.21 0.69
C VAL A 172 4.44 3.52 0.26
N LEU A 173 4.48 2.68 -0.77
CA LEU A 173 3.33 1.87 -1.18
C LEU A 173 2.91 0.85 -0.12
N ARG A 174 3.85 0.14 0.51
CA ARG A 174 3.52 -0.81 1.58
C ARG A 174 2.83 -0.14 2.74
N GLY A 175 3.33 1.01 3.17
CA GLY A 175 2.70 1.80 4.22
C GLY A 175 1.29 2.23 3.83
N HIS A 176 1.06 2.58 2.56
CA HIS A 176 -0.28 2.89 2.06
C HIS A 176 -1.21 1.67 2.09
N LEU A 177 -0.78 0.53 1.55
CA LEU A 177 -1.58 -0.69 1.46
C LEU A 177 -1.90 -1.29 2.84
N ASN A 178 -0.93 -1.30 3.76
CA ASN A 178 -1.15 -1.81 5.12
C ASN A 178 -2.12 -0.94 5.92
N ARG A 179 -2.04 0.38 5.80
CA ARG A 179 -3.02 1.28 6.45
C ARG A 179 -4.42 1.11 5.87
N CYS A 180 -4.55 0.96 4.55
CA CYS A 180 -5.82 0.59 3.93
C CYS A 180 -6.34 -0.75 4.47
N LEU A 181 -5.48 -1.77 4.53
CA LEU A 181 -5.84 -3.09 5.05
C LEU A 181 -6.28 -3.03 6.51
N GLY A 182 -5.65 -2.18 7.32
CA GLY A 182 -6.07 -1.89 8.70
C GLY A 182 -7.47 -1.30 8.77
N GLN A 183 -7.82 -0.34 7.89
CA GLN A 183 -9.19 0.18 7.82
C GLN A 183 -10.19 -0.89 7.35
N ILE A 184 -9.80 -1.77 6.41
CA ILE A 184 -10.63 -2.90 5.96
C ILE A 184 -10.85 -3.89 7.12
N ALA A 185 -9.85 -4.14 7.96
CA ALA A 185 -9.99 -4.98 9.15
C ALA A 185 -10.97 -4.39 10.17
N THR A 186 -10.97 -3.07 10.34
CA THR A 186 -11.97 -2.36 11.14
C THR A 186 -13.38 -2.60 10.61
N ILE A 187 -13.61 -2.48 9.28
CA ILE A 187 -14.89 -2.82 8.64
C ILE A 187 -15.28 -4.28 8.92
N ALA A 188 -14.31 -5.19 8.76
CA ALA A 188 -14.48 -6.63 8.93
C ALA A 188 -14.75 -7.06 10.37
N LYS A 189 -14.52 -6.18 11.35
CA LYS A 189 -14.45 -6.48 12.79
C LYS A 189 -13.45 -7.60 13.08
N MET A 190 -12.29 -7.54 12.43
CA MET A 190 -11.19 -8.47 12.61
C MET A 190 -9.99 -7.75 13.23
N PRO A 191 -9.22 -8.42 14.10
CA PRO A 191 -7.91 -7.89 14.50
C PRO A 191 -6.97 -7.88 13.28
N MET A 192 -6.16 -6.82 13.18
CA MET A 192 -4.99 -6.86 12.31
C MET A 192 -3.90 -7.71 12.95
N ALA A 193 -3.09 -8.35 12.11
CA ALA A 193 -1.89 -9.03 12.58
C ALA A 193 -0.93 -8.00 13.20
N ASP A 194 -0.43 -8.32 14.40
CA ASP A 194 0.54 -7.56 15.18
C ASP A 194 1.96 -8.12 15.04
N GLU A 195 2.17 -9.05 14.10
CA GLU A 195 3.43 -9.73 13.87
C GLU A 195 4.05 -9.36 12.52
N GLY A 196 5.39 -9.32 12.47
CA GLY A 196 6.16 -9.09 11.26
C GLY A 196 6.07 -7.66 10.71
N VAL A 197 6.35 -7.52 9.42
CA VAL A 197 6.45 -6.21 8.72
C VAL A 197 5.13 -5.41 8.75
N ILE A 198 4.01 -6.09 8.99
CA ILE A 198 2.67 -5.47 9.07
C ILE A 198 2.53 -4.59 10.32
N ALA A 199 3.21 -4.96 11.42
CA ALA A 199 3.19 -4.23 12.67
C ALA A 199 3.80 -2.82 12.51
N ASP A 200 4.85 -2.69 11.70
CA ASP A 200 5.59 -1.44 11.48
C ASP A 200 4.73 -0.35 10.79
N TYR A 201 3.63 -0.74 10.16
CA TYR A 201 2.72 0.18 9.48
C TYR A 201 1.41 0.43 10.24
N GLN A 202 1.24 -0.14 11.42
CA GLN A 202 0.12 0.17 12.30
C GLN A 202 0.39 1.54 12.95
N GLY A 203 -0.32 2.58 12.50
CA GLY A 203 -0.10 3.93 12.98
C GLY A 203 -0.73 5.00 12.10
N PRO A 204 -0.48 6.28 12.39
CA PRO A 204 -1.00 7.39 11.59
C PRO A 204 -0.49 7.32 10.14
N TRP A 205 -1.26 7.93 9.25
CA TRP A 205 -0.84 8.15 7.86
C TRP A 205 0.43 9.01 7.81
N GLN A 206 1.43 8.59 7.04
CA GLN A 206 2.62 9.39 6.75
C GLN A 206 2.23 10.47 5.73
N LEU A 207 1.80 11.64 6.22
CA LEU A 207 1.19 12.69 5.40
C LEU A 207 2.15 13.23 4.33
N GLU A 208 3.46 13.18 4.57
CA GLU A 208 4.51 13.62 3.64
C GLU A 208 4.55 12.79 2.35
N ALA A 209 3.97 11.58 2.37
CA ALA A 209 3.82 10.70 1.23
C ALA A 209 2.62 11.04 0.34
N TYR A 210 1.84 12.07 0.67
CA TYR A 210 0.65 12.47 -0.06
C TYR A 210 0.80 13.90 -0.57
N GLN A 211 0.19 14.19 -1.72
CA GLN A 211 -0.04 15.56 -2.14
C GLN A 211 -1.15 16.14 -1.26
N GLU A 212 -0.89 17.31 -0.68
CA GLU A 212 -1.90 18.00 0.10
C GLU A 212 -3.08 18.35 -0.83
N PRO A 213 -4.31 17.95 -0.50
CA PRO A 213 -5.45 18.28 -1.34
C PRO A 213 -5.61 19.81 -1.37
N PRO A 214 -5.99 20.40 -2.51
CA PRO A 214 -6.28 21.83 -2.57
C PRO A 214 -7.31 22.18 -1.50
N ALA A 215 -7.13 23.33 -0.84
CA ALA A 215 -8.12 23.84 0.10
C ALA A 215 -9.44 24.03 -0.65
N LEU A 216 -10.38 23.11 -0.44
CA LEU A 216 -11.70 23.20 -1.04
C LEU A 216 -12.54 24.19 -0.22
N PRO A 217 -13.41 24.97 -0.89
CA PRO A 217 -14.27 25.94 -0.23
C PRO A 217 -15.10 25.25 0.87
N SER A 218 -15.30 25.96 1.97
CA SER A 218 -16.13 25.55 3.09
C SER A 218 -17.52 25.12 2.59
N PRO A 219 -18.15 24.10 3.22
CA PRO A 219 -19.46 23.59 2.82
C PRO A 219 -20.61 24.62 2.89
N ASP A 220 -20.32 25.84 3.33
CA ASP A 220 -21.26 26.96 3.44
C ASP A 220 -21.21 27.95 2.25
N SER A 221 -20.79 27.50 1.05
CA SER A 221 -20.75 28.34 -0.17
C SER A 221 -21.76 27.93 -1.22
#